data_AF-A0A0W0S1J3-F1
#
_entry.id   AF-A0A0W0S1J3-F1
#
_cell.length_a   1.000
_cell.length_b   1.000
_cell.length_c   1.000
_cell.angle_alpha   90.00
_cell.angle_beta   90.00
_cell.angle_gamma   90.00
#
_symmetry.space_group_name_H-M   'P 1'
#
loop_
_entity.id
_entity.type
_entity.pdbx_description
1 polymer ?
#
loop_
_entity_poly.entity_id
_entity_poly.type
_entity_poly.pdbx_seq_one_letter_code
_entity_poly.pdbx_strand_id
1 'polypeptide(L)'
;MTKYKFELTEQNEDIQISAKVRATGVIHGYVQISSSITLENKKLIEIAQLFVNQNIRGSGLGSELVSRAIEYALKQNKGIHMMIQPGSVGFWKKYFNNRFDGRRMTLFGGEALNSKLSDGVVFEISMISLIKNYKFPLDEDLRAPGIERICREISWNILTE
;
A
#
# COMPACT_ATOMS: atom_id res chain seq x y z
N MET A 1 2.74 -13.69 -19.17
CA MET A 1 1.37 -13.25 -18.80
C MET A 1 1.17 -13.51 -17.32
N THR A 2 0.81 -12.49 -16.53
CA THR A 2 0.64 -12.64 -15.06
C THR A 2 -0.53 -13.57 -14.71
N LYS A 3 -0.31 -14.50 -13.78
CA LYS A 3 -1.28 -15.50 -13.28
C LYS A 3 -2.59 -14.87 -12.76
N TYR A 4 -2.52 -13.63 -12.30
CA TYR A 4 -3.61 -12.91 -11.66
C TYR A 4 -4.15 -11.78 -12.55
N LYS A 5 -5.47 -11.57 -12.48
CA LYS A 5 -6.17 -10.35 -12.88
C LYS A 5 -6.40 -9.54 -11.61
N PHE A 6 -5.94 -8.29 -11.60
CA PHE A 6 -6.22 -7.35 -10.51
C PHE A 6 -7.50 -6.59 -10.83
N GLU A 7 -8.43 -6.59 -9.90
CA GLU A 7 -9.74 -5.96 -10.05
C GLU A 7 -9.99 -4.99 -8.91
N LEU A 8 -10.33 -3.75 -9.26
CA LEU A 8 -10.70 -2.70 -8.31
C LEU A 8 -12.23 -2.69 -8.18
N THR A 9 -12.71 -2.76 -6.95
CA THR A 9 -14.13 -2.66 -6.60
C THR A 9 -14.31 -1.62 -5.50
N GLU A 10 -15.40 -0.87 -5.56
CA GLU A 10 -15.76 0.15 -4.57
C GLU A 10 -17.07 -0.24 -3.88
N GLN A 11 -17.09 -0.22 -2.55
CA GLN A 11 -18.27 -0.51 -1.72
C GLN A 11 -18.24 0.37 -0.47
N ASN A 12 -19.32 1.13 -0.24
CA ASN A 12 -19.44 2.00 0.94
C ASN A 12 -18.21 2.90 1.17
N GLU A 13 -17.71 3.55 0.11
CA GLU A 13 -16.52 4.43 0.10
C GLU A 13 -15.17 3.71 0.34
N ASP A 14 -15.20 2.41 0.66
CA ASP A 14 -14.02 1.56 0.69
C ASP A 14 -13.72 1.00 -0.69
N ILE A 15 -12.43 0.93 -1.00
CA ILE A 15 -11.91 0.41 -2.26
C ILE A 15 -11.13 -0.85 -1.98
N GLN A 16 -11.43 -1.92 -2.71
CA GLN A 16 -10.68 -3.16 -2.65
C GLN A 16 -10.04 -3.45 -3.99
N ILE A 17 -8.73 -3.72 -3.98
CA ILE A 17 -8.00 -4.24 -5.15
C ILE A 17 -7.75 -5.73 -4.90
N SER A 18 -8.41 -6.59 -5.66
CA SER A 18 -8.38 -8.04 -5.49
C SER A 18 -7.53 -8.72 -6.56
N ALA A 19 -6.68 -9.66 -6.16
CA ALA A 19 -5.94 -10.53 -7.07
C ALA A 19 -6.73 -11.82 -7.35
N LYS A 20 -7.39 -11.88 -8.50
CA LYS A 20 -8.18 -13.03 -8.96
C LYS A 20 -7.37 -13.91 -9.91
N VAL A 21 -7.36 -15.22 -9.71
CA VAL A 21 -6.74 -16.15 -10.67
C VAL A 21 -7.54 -16.10 -11.97
N ARG A 22 -6.86 -15.89 -13.11
CA ARG A 22 -7.55 -15.72 -14.40
C ARG A 22 -8.42 -16.91 -14.80
N ALA A 23 -7.94 -18.13 -14.53
CA ALA A 23 -8.63 -19.36 -14.92
C ALA A 23 -9.87 -19.68 -14.07
N THR A 24 -9.87 -19.30 -12.78
CA THR A 24 -10.89 -19.75 -11.82
C THR A 24 -11.68 -18.61 -11.17
N GLY A 25 -11.24 -17.36 -11.29
CA GLY A 25 -11.84 -16.21 -10.61
C GLY A 25 -11.59 -16.15 -9.11
N VAL A 26 -10.95 -17.17 -8.52
CA VAL A 26 -10.70 -17.26 -7.07
C VAL A 26 -9.78 -16.13 -6.61
N ILE A 27 -10.15 -15.45 -5.53
CA ILE A 27 -9.36 -14.40 -4.90
C ILE A 27 -8.25 -15.05 -4.06
N HIS A 28 -7.01 -14.70 -4.37
CA HIS A 28 -5.82 -15.22 -3.68
C HIS A 28 -5.14 -14.18 -2.77
N GLY A 29 -5.54 -12.92 -2.90
CA GLY A 29 -5.14 -11.83 -2.04
C GLY A 29 -5.91 -10.57 -2.38
N TYR A 30 -5.92 -9.61 -1.46
CA TYR A 30 -6.51 -8.30 -1.68
C TYR A 30 -5.83 -7.25 -0.82
N VAL A 31 -6.01 -5.99 -1.21
CA VAL A 31 -5.71 -4.82 -0.40
C VAL A 31 -6.96 -3.96 -0.31
N GLN A 32 -7.32 -3.55 0.91
CA GLN A 32 -8.42 -2.65 1.19
C GLN A 32 -7.88 -1.26 1.48
N ILE A 33 -8.51 -0.28 0.88
CA ILE A 33 -8.19 1.13 0.92
C ILE A 33 -9.42 1.84 1.47
N SER A 34 -9.22 2.64 2.51
CA SER A 34 -10.27 3.42 3.15
C SER A 34 -9.92 4.90 3.10
N SER A 35 -10.93 5.75 3.15
CA SER A 35 -10.75 7.20 3.31
C SER A 35 -11.52 7.69 4.54
N SER A 36 -11.05 8.78 5.13
CA SER A 36 -11.77 9.47 6.20
C SER A 36 -11.54 10.96 6.06
N ILE A 37 -12.46 11.78 6.56
CA ILE A 37 -12.36 13.25 6.50
C ILE A 37 -11.00 13.74 7.03
N THR A 38 -10.51 13.12 8.12
CA THR A 38 -9.20 13.43 8.70
C THR A 38 -8.04 13.18 7.73
N LEU A 39 -8.08 12.07 6.99
CA LEU A 39 -7.04 11.72 6.02
C LEU A 39 -7.17 12.53 4.72
N GLU A 40 -8.39 12.81 4.29
CA GLU A 40 -8.68 13.69 3.16
C GLU A 40 -8.08 15.09 3.37
N ASN A 41 -8.27 15.67 4.56
CA ASN A 41 -7.67 16.96 4.93
C ASN A 41 -6.14 16.95 4.88
N LYS A 42 -5.51 15.78 5.10
CA LYS A 42 -4.06 15.59 5.00
C LYS A 42 -3.59 15.16 3.61
N LYS A 43 -4.51 14.99 2.63
CA LYS A 43 -4.23 14.38 1.32
C LYS A 43 -3.62 12.98 1.44
N LEU A 44 -4.19 12.13 2.29
CA LEU A 44 -3.77 10.73 2.51
C LEU A 44 -4.94 9.78 2.26
N ILE A 45 -4.65 8.54 1.86
CA ILE A 45 -5.59 7.41 1.91
C ILE A 45 -5.07 6.36 2.90
N GLU A 46 -5.94 5.58 3.52
CA GLU A 46 -5.54 4.49 4.40
C GLU A 46 -5.42 3.17 3.64
N ILE A 47 -4.31 2.44 3.83
CA ILE A 47 -4.24 1.02 3.51
C ILE A 47 -4.69 0.26 4.76
N ALA A 48 -5.99 -0.04 4.83
CA ALA A 48 -6.63 -0.60 6.02
C ALA A 48 -6.29 -2.08 6.23
N GLN A 49 -6.22 -2.84 5.13
CA GLN A 49 -5.94 -4.28 5.21
C GLN A 49 -5.15 -4.76 4.00
N LEU A 50 -4.15 -5.62 4.25
CA LEU A 50 -3.48 -6.41 3.24
C LEU A 50 -3.62 -7.89 3.57
N PHE A 51 -4.17 -8.66 2.65
CA PHE A 51 -4.35 -10.10 2.79
C PHE A 51 -3.75 -10.86 1.62
N VAL A 52 -3.05 -11.96 1.93
CA VAL A 52 -2.59 -12.94 0.97
C VAL A 52 -2.86 -14.33 1.53
N ASN A 53 -3.48 -15.19 0.71
CA ASN A 53 -3.74 -16.58 1.02
C ASN A 53 -2.45 -17.28 1.46
N GLN A 54 -2.49 -17.98 2.59
CA GLN A 54 -1.33 -18.57 3.25
C GLN A 54 -0.51 -19.49 2.34
N ASN A 55 -1.18 -20.25 1.48
CA ASN A 55 -0.54 -21.25 0.61
C ASN A 55 0.32 -20.65 -0.50
N ILE A 56 0.22 -19.34 -0.73
CA ILE A 56 0.98 -18.63 -1.76
C ILE A 56 1.76 -17.45 -1.19
N ARG A 57 1.89 -17.33 0.13
CA ARG A 57 2.76 -16.33 0.74
C ARG A 57 4.21 -16.57 0.31
N GLY A 58 5.00 -15.51 0.24
CA GLY A 58 6.38 -15.56 -0.29
C GLY A 58 6.48 -15.54 -1.82
N SER A 59 5.37 -15.64 -2.55
CA SER A 59 5.33 -15.56 -4.03
C SER A 59 5.50 -14.15 -4.62
N GLY A 60 5.60 -13.12 -3.78
CA GLY A 60 5.59 -11.72 -4.24
C GLY A 60 4.19 -11.10 -4.43
N LEU A 61 3.09 -11.87 -4.32
CA LEU A 61 1.74 -11.32 -4.53
C LEU A 61 1.38 -10.16 -3.58
N GLY A 62 1.81 -10.24 -2.31
CA GLY A 62 1.60 -9.16 -1.35
C GLY A 62 2.31 -7.88 -1.76
N SER A 63 3.49 -8.01 -2.38
CA SER A 63 4.24 -6.89 -2.92
C SER A 63 3.50 -6.20 -4.05
N GLU A 64 2.99 -6.97 -5.00
CA GLU A 64 2.22 -6.44 -6.12
C GLU A 64 0.93 -5.77 -5.66
N LEU A 65 0.22 -6.33 -4.68
CA LEU A 65 -0.98 -5.69 -4.09
C LEU A 65 -0.65 -4.34 -3.44
N VAL A 66 0.45 -4.24 -2.70
CA VAL A 66 0.92 -2.98 -2.13
C VAL A 66 1.30 -1.98 -3.21
N SER A 67 2.01 -2.42 -4.24
CA SER A 67 2.32 -1.59 -5.42
C SER A 67 1.02 -1.03 -6.02
N ARG A 68 -0.01 -1.86 -6.22
CA ARG A 68 -1.30 -1.39 -6.77
C ARG A 68 -2.01 -0.38 -5.87
N ALA A 69 -1.97 -0.55 -4.55
CA ALA A 69 -2.53 0.42 -3.62
C ALA A 69 -1.79 1.77 -3.65
N ILE A 70 -0.46 1.73 -3.75
CA ILE A 70 0.36 2.95 -3.91
C ILE A 70 0.04 3.62 -5.25
N GLU A 71 -0.10 2.84 -6.34
CA GLU A 71 -0.49 3.36 -7.65
C GLU A 71 -1.84 4.09 -7.57
N TYR A 72 -2.80 3.49 -6.87
CA TYR A 72 -4.10 4.09 -6.63
C TYR A 72 -3.97 5.42 -5.87
N ALA A 73 -3.21 5.45 -4.77
CA ALA A 73 -2.96 6.68 -3.99
C ALA A 73 -2.41 7.82 -4.84
N LEU A 74 -1.38 7.52 -5.64
CA LEU A 74 -0.73 8.52 -6.48
C LEU A 74 -1.67 9.04 -7.58
N LYS A 75 -2.51 8.18 -8.17
CA LYS A 75 -3.54 8.60 -9.14
C LYS A 75 -4.57 9.54 -8.54
N GLN A 76 -4.82 9.43 -7.23
CA GLN A 76 -5.69 10.34 -6.49
C GLN A 76 -4.98 11.58 -5.96
N ASN A 77 -3.70 11.80 -6.32
CA ASN A 77 -2.87 12.89 -5.82
C ASN A 77 -2.73 12.89 -4.28
N LYS A 78 -2.63 11.69 -3.69
CA LYS A 78 -2.58 11.45 -2.24
C LYS A 78 -1.36 10.64 -1.82
N GLY A 79 -0.95 10.84 -0.57
CA GLY A 79 -0.05 9.94 0.15
C GLY A 79 -0.78 8.74 0.76
N ILE A 80 -0.08 7.96 1.59
CA ILE A 80 -0.67 6.81 2.28
C ILE A 80 -0.55 6.92 3.80
N HIS A 81 -1.56 6.43 4.48
CA HIS A 81 -1.61 6.14 5.90
C HIS A 81 -1.74 4.62 6.07
N MET A 82 -1.06 4.03 7.06
CA MET A 82 -1.24 2.62 7.39
C MET A 82 -0.87 2.34 8.84
N MET A 83 -1.58 1.40 9.46
CA MET A 83 -1.16 0.77 10.71
C MET A 83 -0.57 -0.60 10.41
N ILE A 84 0.65 -0.86 10.86
CA ILE A 84 1.31 -2.14 10.64
C ILE A 84 1.73 -2.76 11.97
N GLN A 85 1.75 -4.09 12.02
CA GLN A 85 2.32 -4.81 13.15
C GLN A 85 3.85 -4.65 13.17
N PRO A 86 4.50 -4.58 14.35
CA PRO A 86 5.96 -4.46 14.44
C PRO A 86 6.72 -5.53 13.65
N GLY A 87 6.21 -6.75 13.62
CA GLY A 87 6.80 -7.87 12.88
C GLY A 87 6.78 -7.72 11.35
N SER A 88 5.94 -6.84 10.79
CA SER A 88 5.86 -6.62 9.34
C SER A 88 6.65 -5.39 8.86
N VAL A 89 7.28 -4.63 9.76
CA VAL A 89 8.10 -3.46 9.43
C VAL A 89 9.13 -3.79 8.34
N GLY A 90 9.82 -4.93 8.46
CA GLY A 90 10.83 -5.39 7.48
C GLY A 90 10.26 -5.62 6.07
N PHE A 91 9.00 -6.04 5.96
CA PHE A 91 8.31 -6.16 4.67
C PHE A 91 8.05 -4.78 4.07
N TRP A 92 7.53 -3.84 4.85
CA TRP A 92 7.23 -2.48 4.38
C TRP A 92 8.49 -1.65 4.05
N LYS A 93 9.61 -1.91 4.73
CA LYS A 93 10.94 -1.31 4.40
C LYS A 93 11.41 -1.64 2.97
N LYS A 94 10.83 -2.65 2.31
CA LYS A 94 11.23 -3.01 0.95
C LYS A 94 10.76 -1.98 -0.09
N TYR A 95 9.61 -1.32 0.16
CA TYR A 95 8.99 -0.39 -0.79
C TYR A 95 9.41 1.05 -0.59
N PHE A 96 9.86 1.39 0.62
CA PHE A 96 10.29 2.74 0.97
C PHE A 96 11.77 2.65 1.33
N ASN A 97 12.62 3.48 0.71
CA ASN A 97 14.01 3.68 1.16
C ASN A 97 14.05 3.80 2.70
N ASN A 98 15.18 3.50 3.34
CA ASN A 98 15.38 3.57 4.80
C ASN A 98 14.92 4.90 5.45
N ARG A 99 14.60 5.92 4.64
CA ARG A 99 13.82 7.11 4.99
C ARG A 99 12.33 6.77 5.08
N PHE A 100 11.98 6.18 6.22
CA PHE A 100 10.66 6.29 6.80
C PHE A 100 10.45 7.73 7.28
N ASP A 101 10.26 8.68 6.35
CA ASP A 101 10.03 10.10 6.68
C ASP A 101 8.61 10.34 7.26
N GLY A 102 7.80 9.29 7.37
CA GLY A 102 6.49 9.39 8.01
C GLY A 102 6.61 9.61 9.51
N ARG A 103 5.73 10.45 10.06
CA ARG A 103 5.59 10.56 11.52
C ARG A 103 5.22 9.19 12.05
N ARG A 104 6.17 8.52 12.71
CA ARG A 104 5.90 7.32 13.50
C ARG A 104 5.02 7.75 14.66
N MET A 105 3.74 7.40 14.61
CA MET A 105 2.85 7.49 15.76
C MET A 105 2.71 6.08 16.33
N THR A 106 3.26 5.86 17.53
CA THR A 106 2.91 4.70 18.34
C THR A 106 1.61 5.04 19.04
N LEU A 107 0.51 4.41 18.62
CA LEU A 107 -0.75 4.50 19.37
C LEU A 107 -0.63 3.53 20.55
N PHE A 108 -0.51 4.09 21.75
CA PHE A 108 -0.73 3.33 22.97
C PHE A 108 -2.24 3.10 23.10
N GLY A 109 -2.65 1.83 23.06
CA GLY A 109 -4.04 1.43 23.20
C GLY A 109 -4.58 1.81 24.58
N GLY A 110 -5.27 2.94 24.66
CA GLY A 110 -6.25 3.18 25.70
C GLY A 110 -7.47 2.33 25.41
N GLU A 111 -7.78 1.45 26.36
CA GLU A 111 -9.01 0.66 26.53
C GLU A 111 -9.11 -0.71 25.82
N ALA A 112 -8.67 -1.72 26.58
CA ALA A 112 -9.32 -3.03 26.74
C ALA A 112 -9.63 -3.88 25.47
N LEU A 113 -8.71 -3.96 24.51
CA LEU A 113 -8.68 -5.05 23.53
C LEU A 113 -7.49 -5.98 23.82
N ASN A 114 -7.82 -7.16 24.35
CA ASN A 114 -6.97 -8.35 24.50
C ASN A 114 -5.44 -8.16 24.36
N SER A 115 -4.76 -8.27 25.49
CA SER A 115 -3.32 -8.12 25.76
C SER A 115 -2.35 -9.09 25.04
N LYS A 116 -2.65 -9.51 23.80
CA LYS A 116 -1.76 -10.31 22.95
C LYS A 116 -1.41 -9.68 21.61
N LEU A 117 -1.96 -8.50 21.28
CA LEU A 117 -1.56 -7.72 20.11
C LEU A 117 -0.49 -6.71 20.54
N SER A 118 0.78 -7.03 20.31
CA SER A 118 1.88 -6.07 20.45
C SER A 118 1.58 -4.79 19.67
N ASP A 119 1.77 -3.63 20.29
CA ASP A 119 1.45 -2.29 19.80
C ASP A 119 1.71 -2.08 18.29
N GLY A 120 0.71 -1.58 17.57
CA GLY A 120 0.83 -1.24 16.15
C GLY A 120 1.71 -0.01 15.91
N VAL A 121 2.32 0.07 14.71
CA VAL A 121 3.09 1.22 14.26
C VAL A 121 2.32 1.92 13.14
N VAL A 122 2.00 3.20 13.33
CA VAL A 122 1.32 4.01 12.30
C VAL A 122 2.36 4.71 11.44
N PHE A 123 2.11 4.71 10.13
CA PHE A 123 2.91 5.39 9.11
C PHE A 123 2.04 6.31 8.29
N GLU A 124 2.45 7.57 8.17
CA GLU A 124 1.90 8.54 7.24
C GLU A 124 2.99 8.94 6.26
N ILE A 125 2.87 8.60 4.98
CA ILE A 125 3.86 8.91 3.95
C ILE A 125 3.20 9.84 2.94
N SER A 126 3.72 11.06 2.84
CA SER A 126 3.22 12.04 1.86
C SER A 126 3.42 11.54 0.43
N MET A 127 2.63 12.06 -0.52
CA MET A 127 2.77 11.73 -1.95
C MET A 127 4.20 11.97 -2.46
N ILE A 128 4.80 13.12 -2.12
CA ILE A 128 6.16 13.47 -2.54
C ILE A 128 7.17 12.47 -1.95
N SER A 129 7.00 12.09 -0.68
CA SER A 129 7.86 11.10 -0.03
C SER A 129 7.69 9.72 -0.65
N LEU A 130 6.48 9.33 -1.06
CA LEU A 130 6.25 8.08 -1.80
C LEU A 130 7.05 8.08 -3.10
N ILE A 131 6.92 9.12 -3.92
CA ILE A 131 7.57 9.19 -5.22
C ILE A 131 9.10 9.19 -5.09
N LYS A 132 9.65 9.99 -4.17
CA LYS A 132 11.11 10.10 -3.96
C LYS A 132 11.73 8.83 -3.39
N ASN A 133 10.98 8.03 -2.62
CA ASN A 133 11.51 6.90 -1.87
C ASN A 133 11.00 5.54 -2.35
N TYR A 134 10.12 5.50 -3.35
CA TYR A 134 9.58 4.26 -3.86
C TYR A 134 10.69 3.43 -4.50
N LYS A 135 10.95 2.25 -3.94
CA LYS A 135 11.81 1.24 -4.57
C LYS A 135 10.95 0.35 -5.45
N PHE A 136 11.18 0.42 -6.75
CA PHE A 136 10.61 -0.56 -7.67
C PHE A 136 11.06 -1.97 -7.25
N PRO A 137 10.13 -2.93 -7.11
CA PRO A 137 10.49 -4.32 -6.96
C PRO A 137 11.48 -4.72 -8.07
N LEU A 138 12.57 -5.40 -7.69
CA LEU A 138 13.58 -5.84 -8.66
C LEU A 138 12.98 -6.79 -9.69
N ASP A 139 12.05 -7.63 -9.25
CA ASP A 139 11.24 -8.50 -10.10
C ASP A 139 10.25 -7.68 -10.92
N GLU A 140 10.47 -7.64 -12.24
CA GLU A 140 9.67 -6.87 -13.20
C GLU A 140 8.21 -7.34 -13.27
N ASP A 141 7.95 -8.63 -13.02
CA ASP A 141 6.60 -9.20 -13.03
C ASP A 141 5.76 -8.76 -11.81
N LEU A 142 6.42 -8.18 -10.80
CA LEU A 142 5.82 -7.62 -9.58
C LEU A 142 5.75 -6.09 -9.59
N ARG A 143 6.01 -5.46 -10.74
CA ARG A 143 5.88 -4.01 -10.89
C ARG A 143 4.47 -3.68 -11.37
N ALA A 144 3.78 -2.84 -10.60
CA ALA A 144 2.56 -2.21 -11.05
C ALA A 144 2.87 -1.28 -12.25
N PRO A 145 2.35 -1.55 -13.47
CA PRO A 145 2.79 -0.87 -14.69
C PRO A 145 2.58 0.65 -14.68
N GLY A 146 1.59 1.13 -13.92
CA GLY A 146 1.30 2.56 -13.85
C GLY A 146 2.21 3.34 -12.92
N ILE A 147 2.85 2.71 -11.92
CA ILE A 147 3.72 3.43 -10.97
C ILE A 147 4.94 4.00 -11.68
N GLU A 148 5.59 3.21 -12.54
CA GLU A 148 6.77 3.70 -13.26
C GLU A 148 6.45 4.95 -14.08
N ARG A 149 5.29 4.98 -14.76
CA ARG A 149 4.84 6.15 -15.51
C ARG A 149 4.59 7.35 -14.60
N ILE A 150 3.83 7.15 -13.52
CA ILE A 150 3.48 8.23 -12.58
C ILE A 150 4.74 8.81 -11.92
N CYS A 151 5.66 7.97 -11.48
CA CYS A 151 6.93 8.42 -10.90
C CYS A 151 7.79 9.19 -11.91
N ARG A 152 7.83 8.78 -13.18
CA ARG A 152 8.55 9.52 -14.24
C ARG A 152 7.91 10.87 -14.53
N GLU A 153 6.59 10.92 -14.73
CA GLU A 153 5.83 12.15 -15.01
C GLU A 153 5.99 13.18 -13.89
N ILE A 154 5.85 12.76 -12.63
CA ILE A 154 5.96 13.67 -11.49
C ILE A 154 7.42 14.09 -11.24
N SER A 155 8.40 13.19 -11.43
CA SER A 155 9.83 13.57 -11.35
C SER A 155 10.20 14.61 -12.41
N TRP A 156 9.61 14.51 -13.61
CA TRP A 156 9.79 15.50 -14.67
C TRP A 156 9.20 16.86 -14.27
N ASN A 157 7.95 16.89 -13.80
CA ASN A 157 7.30 18.14 -13.40
C ASN A 157 8.04 18.86 -12.25
N ILE A 158 8.58 18.11 -11.28
CA ILE A 158 9.38 18.67 -10.17
C ILE A 158 10.73 19.25 -10.64
N LEU A 159 11.31 18.72 -11.72
CA LEU A 159 12.59 19.20 -12.27
C LEU A 159 12.43 20.40 -13.21
N THR A 160 11.22 20.65 -13.71
CA THR A 160 10.90 21.72 -14.66
C THR A 160 10.18 22.92 -14.02
N GLU A 161 9.80 22.83 -12.76
CA GLU A 161 9.38 23.95 -11.90
C GLU A 161 10.58 24.56 -11.16
#